data_AF-A0A2V6YI00-F1
#
_entry.id   AF-A0A2V6YI00-F1
#
_cell.length_a   1.000
_cell.length_b   1.000
_cell.length_c   1.000
_cell.angle_alpha   90.00
_cell.angle_beta   90.00
_cell.angle_gamma   90.00
#
_symmetry.space_group_name_H-M   'P 1'
#
loop_
_entity.id
_entity.type
_entity.pdbx_description
1 polymer ?
#
loop_
_entity_poly.entity_id
_entity_poly.type
_entity_poly.pdbx_seq_one_letter_code
_entity_poly.pdbx_strand_id
1 'polypeptide(L)'
;MQAISLRLSTASSADALSAEVVLVAARPGTLHGIGGWFEAQLSPGVTLTNSPLAARPIFRMQVFFPIARPVPLEERDQIDVRLRILPAGGIVSWTVDVRAGRDGHGPDPTSKGRFAHSTFQGMLICKDDLERTDPRFVPRLSPWGEARRSVLELCDGRQALGEIEREVQRRHPALFQSLAEAAAFVTEVVTRYAV
;
A
#
# COMPACT_ATOMS: atom_id res chain seq x y z
N MET A 1 16.86 10.22 -9.46
CA MET A 1 17.44 8.85 -9.29
C MET A 1 16.29 7.86 -9.24
N GLN A 2 16.43 6.68 -9.86
CA GLN A 2 15.36 5.68 -9.97
C GLN A 2 15.77 4.40 -9.24
N ALA A 3 14.93 3.92 -8.32
CA ALA A 3 15.20 2.69 -7.56
C ALA A 3 14.66 1.43 -8.27
N ILE A 4 13.49 1.52 -8.91
CA ILE A 4 12.84 0.41 -9.62
C ILE A 4 12.38 0.90 -10.99
N SER A 5 12.56 0.08 -12.03
CA SER A 5 12.01 0.30 -13.37
C SER A 5 11.28 -0.96 -13.85
N LEU A 6 10.09 -0.80 -14.40
CA LEU A 6 9.25 -1.90 -14.86
C LEU A 6 8.69 -1.59 -16.24
N ARG A 7 8.74 -2.59 -17.13
CA ARG A 7 7.96 -2.58 -18.37
C ARG A 7 6.73 -3.44 -18.17
N LEU A 8 5.56 -2.81 -18.23
CA LEU A 8 4.29 -3.50 -18.02
C LEU A 8 4.03 -4.61 -19.05
N SER A 9 4.57 -4.49 -20.26
CA SER A 9 4.42 -5.51 -21.31
C SER A 9 5.15 -6.83 -21.02
N THR A 10 6.12 -6.82 -20.10
CA THR A 10 6.93 -8.00 -19.75
C THR A 10 6.87 -8.35 -18.27
N ALA A 11 6.12 -7.59 -17.47
CA ALA A 11 6.01 -7.81 -16.03
C ALA A 11 5.05 -8.98 -15.76
N SER A 12 5.50 -9.93 -14.92
CA SER A 12 4.65 -10.98 -14.36
C SER A 12 4.02 -10.50 -13.04
N SER A 13 2.78 -10.89 -12.77
CA SER A 13 1.94 -10.34 -11.68
C SER A 13 2.25 -10.88 -10.28
N ALA A 14 3.15 -11.87 -10.14
CA ALA A 14 3.29 -12.65 -8.89
C ALA A 14 4.59 -12.39 -8.10
N ASP A 15 5.60 -11.75 -8.68
CA ASP A 15 6.93 -11.71 -8.04
C ASP A 15 7.12 -10.49 -7.14
N ALA A 16 7.91 -10.70 -6.08
CA ALA A 16 8.36 -9.62 -5.22
C ALA A 16 9.25 -8.65 -6.01
N LEU A 17 8.96 -7.35 -5.93
CA LEU A 17 9.82 -6.32 -6.50
C LEU A 17 10.88 -5.97 -5.47
N SER A 18 12.16 -6.02 -5.85
CA SER A 18 13.26 -5.65 -4.96
C SER A 18 14.15 -4.61 -5.62
N ALA A 19 14.68 -3.68 -4.82
CA ALA A 19 15.62 -2.67 -5.28
C ALA A 19 16.60 -2.27 -4.19
N GLU A 20 17.80 -1.87 -4.64
CA GLU A 20 18.84 -1.30 -3.80
C GLU A 20 19.32 0.05 -4.37
N VAL A 21 19.63 0.93 -3.44
CA VAL A 21 19.39 2.37 -3.38
C VAL A 21 20.50 3.17 -2.73
N VAL A 22 21.65 3.47 -3.35
CA VAL A 22 22.65 4.32 -2.68
C VAL A 22 22.36 5.80 -2.93
N LEU A 23 22.04 6.53 -1.86
CA LEU A 23 21.89 7.97 -1.83
C LEU A 23 23.10 8.60 -1.14
N VAL A 24 23.46 9.82 -1.56
CA VAL A 24 24.52 10.62 -0.92
C VAL A 24 23.93 11.94 -0.43
N ALA A 25 24.19 12.27 0.84
CA ALA A 25 23.74 13.52 1.42
C ALA A 25 24.42 14.72 0.73
N ALA A 26 23.64 15.53 0.02
CA ALA A 26 24.16 16.70 -0.70
C ALA A 26 24.45 17.90 0.21
N ARG A 27 23.97 17.88 1.46
CA ARG A 27 24.16 18.94 2.46
C ARG A 27 23.93 18.38 3.87
N PRO A 28 24.45 19.06 4.91
CA PRO A 28 24.12 18.74 6.29
C PRO A 28 22.61 18.82 6.56
N GLY A 29 22.11 17.97 7.45
CA GLY A 29 20.70 17.94 7.81
C GLY A 29 20.32 16.81 8.75
N THR A 30 19.03 16.46 8.78
CA THR A 30 18.52 15.35 9.59
C THR A 30 17.68 14.42 8.74
N LEU A 31 18.09 13.16 8.66
CA LEU A 31 17.33 12.10 8.02
C LEU A 31 16.22 11.62 8.94
N HIS A 32 14.97 11.74 8.48
CA HIS A 32 13.79 11.21 9.18
C HIS A 32 13.20 9.97 8.48
N GLY A 33 13.54 9.76 7.21
CA GLY A 33 13.01 8.68 6.40
C GLY A 33 13.29 8.91 4.92
N ILE A 34 12.80 7.99 4.08
CA ILE A 34 12.94 8.03 2.63
C ILE A 34 11.61 8.41 1.99
N GLY A 35 11.63 9.41 1.10
CA GLY A 35 10.48 9.75 0.26
C GLY A 35 10.43 8.88 -0.99
N GLY A 36 9.24 8.39 -1.34
CA GLY A 36 8.98 7.59 -2.52
C GLY A 36 7.85 8.16 -3.37
N TRP A 37 8.04 8.14 -4.69
CA TRP A 37 7.06 8.51 -5.70
C TRP A 37 7.24 7.61 -6.93
N PHE A 38 6.38 7.74 -7.92
CA PHE A 38 6.51 7.04 -9.18
C PHE A 38 6.46 7.98 -10.38
N GLU A 39 6.95 7.47 -11.50
CA GLU A 39 6.79 8.05 -12.82
C GLU A 39 6.36 6.94 -13.78
N ALA A 40 5.37 7.21 -14.63
CA ALA A 40 4.84 6.26 -15.60
C ALA A 40 4.76 6.93 -16.97
N GLN A 41 5.50 6.38 -17.94
CA GLN A 41 5.39 6.76 -19.35
C GLN A 41 4.26 5.94 -19.99
N LEU A 42 3.18 6.62 -20.38
CA LEU A 42 1.98 6.01 -20.98
C LEU A 42 2.07 5.94 -22.51
N SER A 43 2.81 6.87 -23.10
CA SER A 43 3.15 6.92 -24.52
C SER A 43 4.43 7.74 -24.71
N PRO A 44 5.03 7.81 -25.92
CA PRO A 44 6.26 8.57 -26.13
C PRO A 44 6.20 10.03 -25.67
N GLY A 45 5.01 10.66 -25.68
CA GLY A 45 4.81 12.06 -25.29
C GLY A 45 4.04 12.26 -23.98
N VAL A 46 3.61 11.20 -23.30
CA VAL A 46 2.79 11.31 -22.08
C VAL A 46 3.45 10.59 -20.92
N THR A 47 3.86 11.38 -19.93
CA THR A 47 4.40 10.90 -18.65
C THR A 47 3.56 11.45 -17.50
N LEU A 48 3.21 10.58 -16.56
CA LEU A 48 2.44 10.90 -15.38
C LEU A 48 3.28 10.62 -14.13
N THR A 49 3.29 11.55 -13.17
CA THR A 49 4.06 11.41 -11.93
C THR A 49 3.36 12.08 -10.75
N ASN A 50 3.53 11.52 -9.56
CA ASN A 50 3.18 12.14 -8.28
C ASN A 50 4.40 12.70 -7.52
N SER A 51 5.54 12.87 -8.21
CA SER A 51 6.77 13.41 -7.61
C SER A 51 6.54 14.77 -6.96
N PRO A 52 7.03 15.00 -5.72
CA PRO A 52 6.96 16.32 -5.08
C PRO A 52 7.82 17.36 -5.80
N LEU A 53 8.73 16.92 -6.66
CA LEU A 53 9.66 17.77 -7.40
C LEU A 53 9.15 18.10 -8.82
N ALA A 54 8.03 17.53 -9.24
CA ALA A 54 7.45 17.80 -10.55
C ALA A 54 6.74 19.17 -10.56
N ALA A 55 6.82 19.89 -11.69
CA ALA A 55 6.11 21.16 -11.86
C ALA A 55 4.58 21.00 -11.89
N ARG A 56 4.09 19.84 -12.35
CA ARG A 56 2.67 19.50 -12.46
C ARG A 56 2.43 18.06 -12.01
N PRO A 57 2.47 17.78 -10.70
CA PRO A 57 2.21 16.44 -10.19
C PRO A 57 0.72 16.12 -10.30
N ILE A 58 0.38 14.85 -10.51
CA ILE A 58 -1.00 14.40 -10.38
C ILE A 58 -1.46 14.39 -8.92
N PHE A 59 -2.77 14.50 -8.71
CA PHE A 59 -3.37 14.44 -7.37
C PHE A 59 -3.41 13.00 -6.84
N ARG A 60 -2.24 12.51 -6.39
CA ARG A 60 -2.06 11.18 -5.80
C ARG A 60 -0.99 11.24 -4.72
N MET A 61 -1.26 10.57 -3.60
CA MET A 61 -0.37 10.58 -2.43
C MET A 61 1.01 9.97 -2.75
N GLN A 62 2.05 10.54 -2.16
CA GLN A 62 3.41 9.99 -2.14
C GLN A 62 3.55 9.00 -0.99
N VAL A 63 4.66 8.26 -0.96
CA VAL A 63 4.96 7.35 0.15
C VAL A 63 6.11 7.92 0.97
N PHE A 64 6.00 7.82 2.30
CA PHE A 64 7.08 8.13 3.21
C PHE A 64 7.46 6.87 4.00
N PHE A 65 8.74 6.51 3.96
CA PHE A 65 9.31 5.35 4.63
C PHE A 65 10.13 5.81 5.84
N PRO A 66 9.53 5.89 7.05
CA PRO A 66 10.21 6.42 8.22
C PRO A 66 11.38 5.53 8.66
N ILE A 67 12.33 6.12 9.38
CA ILE A 67 13.32 5.39 10.20
C ILE A 67 13.00 5.54 11.68
N ALA A 68 13.50 4.62 12.53
CA ALA A 68 13.05 4.51 13.92
C ALA A 68 13.44 5.71 14.79
N ARG A 69 14.51 6.40 14.42
CA ARG A 69 14.99 7.62 15.06
C ARG A 69 15.63 8.52 14.02
N PRO A 70 15.54 9.85 14.18
CA PRO A 70 16.26 10.79 13.32
C PRO A 70 17.78 10.54 13.36
N VAL A 71 18.45 10.74 12.22
CA VAL A 71 19.91 10.63 12.09
C VAL A 71 20.48 11.95 11.57
N PRO A 72 21.39 12.62 12.31
CA PRO A 72 22.14 13.74 11.77
C PRO A 72 22.98 13.30 10.58
N LEU A 73 22.88 14.05 9.48
CA LEU A 73 23.67 13.86 8.27
C LEU A 73 24.66 15.00 8.11
N GLU A 74 25.85 14.64 7.65
CA GLU A 74 26.85 15.53 7.10
C GLU A 74 26.84 15.44 5.57
N GLU A 75 27.43 16.42 4.89
CA GLU A 75 27.63 16.30 3.45
C GLU A 75 28.46 15.05 3.13
N ARG A 76 28.11 14.35 2.05
CA ARG A 76 28.74 13.11 1.57
C ARG A 76 28.45 11.85 2.37
N ASP A 77 27.67 11.92 3.45
CA ASP A 77 27.14 10.71 4.10
C ASP A 77 26.42 9.83 3.09
N GLN A 78 26.64 8.51 3.20
CA GLN A 78 26.02 7.51 2.35
C GLN A 78 24.80 6.91 3.03
N ILE A 79 23.69 6.83 2.30
CA ILE A 79 22.43 6.23 2.76
C ILE A 79 22.09 5.09 1.80
N ASP A 80 22.35 3.84 2.23
CA ASP A 80 22.00 2.64 1.49
C ASP A 80 20.56 2.25 1.82
N VAL A 81 19.69 2.26 0.81
CA VAL A 81 18.27 1.93 0.92
C VAL A 81 18.00 0.62 0.18
N ARG A 82 17.35 -0.32 0.85
CA ARG A 82 16.86 -1.56 0.24
C ARG A 82 15.37 -1.62 0.38
N LEU A 83 14.66 -1.86 -0.71
CA LEU A 83 13.20 -1.91 -0.78
C LEU A 83 12.77 -3.28 -1.29
N ARG A 84 11.76 -3.86 -0.66
CA ARG A 84 11.08 -5.07 -1.13
C ARG A 84 9.58 -4.86 -1.06
N ILE A 85 8.90 -5.01 -2.19
CA ILE A 85 7.45 -4.85 -2.34
C ILE A 85 6.86 -6.23 -2.67
N LEU A 86 5.84 -6.63 -1.93
CA LEU A 86 5.01 -7.80 -2.18
C LEU A 86 3.64 -7.30 -2.66
N PRO A 87 3.40 -7.24 -3.98
CA PRO A 87 2.19 -6.60 -4.53
C PRO A 87 0.90 -7.25 -4.05
N ALA A 88 0.84 -8.59 -4.02
CA ALA A 88 -0.36 -9.34 -3.64
C ALA A 88 -0.84 -9.04 -2.20
N GLY A 89 0.09 -8.78 -1.28
CA GLY A 89 -0.23 -8.44 0.11
C GLY A 89 -0.23 -6.94 0.42
N GLY A 90 0.10 -6.08 -0.55
CA GLY A 90 0.33 -4.65 -0.28
C GLY A 90 1.45 -4.38 0.74
N ILE A 91 2.36 -5.34 0.93
CA ILE A 91 3.41 -5.25 1.94
C ILE A 91 4.64 -4.60 1.32
N VAL A 92 5.21 -3.61 2.01
CA VAL A 92 6.49 -3.00 1.65
C VAL A 92 7.42 -3.13 2.84
N SER A 93 8.63 -3.64 2.60
CA SER A 93 9.71 -3.68 3.58
C SER A 93 10.84 -2.80 3.09
N TRP A 94 11.44 -2.04 3.99
CA TRP A 94 12.60 -1.20 3.68
C TRP A 94 13.67 -1.31 4.74
N THR A 95 14.92 -1.31 4.30
CA THR A 95 16.09 -1.18 5.16
C THR A 95 16.84 0.08 4.78
N VAL A 96 17.29 0.83 5.78
CA VAL A 96 18.12 2.01 5.60
C VAL A 96 19.37 1.85 6.45
N ASP A 97 20.52 1.80 5.81
CA ASP A 97 21.85 1.82 6.43
C ASP A 97 22.48 3.20 6.16
N VAL A 98 22.92 3.90 7.21
CA VAL A 98 23.56 5.21 7.10
C VAL A 98 25.01 5.10 7.54
N ARG A 99 25.92 5.62 6.71
CA ARG A 99 27.36 5.61 6.94
C ARG A 99 27.94 6.99 6.73
N ALA A 100 28.97 7.33 7.51
CA ALA A 100 29.73 8.54 7.32
C ALA A 100 30.34 8.60 5.91
N GLY A 101 30.40 9.79 5.31
CA GLY A 101 31.13 10.00 4.07
C GLY A 101 32.60 9.57 4.19
N ARG A 102 33.17 8.99 3.14
CA ARG A 102 34.61 8.68 3.11
C ARG A 102 35.40 9.95 2.83
N ASP A 103 36.20 10.36 3.79
CA ASP A 103 37.38 11.19 3.55
C ASP A 103 38.55 10.23 3.27
N GLY A 104 39.23 10.37 2.13
CA GLY A 104 40.13 9.35 1.58
C GLY A 104 41.15 8.74 2.57
N HIS A 105 41.45 7.44 2.35
CA HIS A 105 42.44 6.61 3.07
C HIS A 105 42.25 6.47 4.60
N GLY A 106 41.02 6.55 5.10
CA GLY A 106 40.65 6.12 6.46
C GLY A 106 40.10 4.68 6.54
N PRO A 107 39.94 4.13 7.76
CA PRO A 107 39.23 2.86 7.99
C PRO A 107 37.79 2.89 7.46
N ASP A 108 37.11 1.73 7.45
CA ASP A 108 35.75 1.61 6.93
C ASP A 108 34.80 2.69 7.51
N PRO A 109 33.93 3.27 6.67
CA PRO A 109 33.13 4.43 7.04
C PRO A 109 32.24 4.14 8.25
N THR A 110 32.32 4.99 9.26
CA THR A 110 31.60 4.86 10.54
C THR A 110 30.09 4.73 10.31
N SER A 111 29.47 3.68 10.86
CA SER A 111 28.01 3.52 10.79
C SER A 111 27.32 4.55 11.69
N LYS A 112 26.37 5.31 11.11
CA LYS A 112 25.51 6.28 11.82
C LYS A 112 24.15 5.67 12.24
N GLY A 113 23.76 4.56 11.61
CA GLY A 113 22.59 3.77 12.01
C GLY A 113 22.17 2.74 10.97
N ARG A 114 21.39 1.76 11.42
CA ARG A 114 20.73 0.75 10.59
C ARG A 114 19.30 0.56 11.06
N PHE A 115 18.36 0.60 10.13
CA PHE A 115 16.92 0.50 10.40
C PHE A 115 16.28 -0.47 9.43
N ALA A 116 15.48 -1.41 9.91
CA ALA A 116 14.71 -2.33 9.09
C ALA A 116 13.25 -2.26 9.53
N HIS A 117 12.37 -2.02 8.57
CA HIS A 117 10.96 -1.77 8.78
C HIS A 117 10.11 -2.48 7.74
N SER A 118 8.84 -2.67 8.06
CA SER A 118 7.84 -3.17 7.13
C SER A 118 6.48 -2.56 7.41
N THR A 119 5.68 -2.30 6.38
CA THR A 119 4.26 -2.00 6.57
C THR A 119 3.57 -3.14 7.30
N PHE A 120 4.07 -4.39 7.17
CA PHE A 120 3.60 -5.53 7.96
C PHE A 120 3.70 -5.30 9.48
N GLN A 121 4.76 -4.64 9.98
CA GLN A 121 4.93 -4.40 11.42
C GLN A 121 3.94 -3.37 11.99
N GLY A 122 3.37 -2.52 11.13
CA GLY A 122 2.34 -1.53 11.51
C GLY A 122 0.91 -1.95 11.12
N MET A 123 0.76 -3.06 10.41
CA MET A 123 -0.54 -3.58 9.99
C MET A 123 -1.02 -4.63 10.99
N LEU A 124 -2.25 -4.48 11.48
CA LEU A 124 -2.98 -5.57 12.12
C LEU A 124 -3.47 -6.57 11.05
N ILE A 125 -2.59 -7.05 10.17
CA ILE A 125 -2.92 -8.14 9.26
C ILE A 125 -2.86 -9.43 10.07
N CYS A 126 -4.02 -10.04 10.25
CA CYS A 126 -4.11 -11.35 10.86
C CYS A 126 -3.55 -12.39 9.87
N LYS A 127 -3.03 -13.51 10.37
CA LYS A 127 -2.58 -14.64 9.54
C LYS A 127 -3.62 -15.02 8.48
N ASP A 128 -4.88 -15.02 8.88
CA ASP A 128 -6.03 -15.31 8.03
C ASP A 128 -6.19 -14.33 6.85
N ASP A 129 -5.80 -13.06 7.02
CA ASP A 129 -5.86 -12.06 5.95
C ASP A 129 -4.72 -12.25 4.94
N LEU A 130 -3.54 -12.69 5.38
CA LEU A 130 -2.45 -13.05 4.48
C LEU A 130 -2.77 -14.34 3.71
N GLU A 131 -3.37 -15.34 4.35
CA GLU A 131 -3.82 -16.57 3.70
C GLU A 131 -4.84 -16.29 2.58
N ARG A 132 -5.71 -15.28 2.74
CA ARG A 132 -6.66 -14.84 1.70
C ARG A 132 -5.98 -14.24 0.46
N THR A 133 -4.69 -13.89 0.53
CA THR A 133 -3.92 -13.35 -0.62
C THR A 133 -3.16 -14.43 -1.41
N ASP A 134 -3.10 -15.68 -0.93
CA ASP A 134 -2.48 -16.80 -1.66
C ASP A 134 -3.35 -17.16 -2.88
N PRO A 135 -2.80 -17.24 -4.11
CA PRO A 135 -3.56 -17.64 -5.30
C PRO A 135 -4.22 -19.03 -5.22
N ARG A 136 -3.77 -19.90 -4.31
CA ARG A 136 -4.35 -21.22 -4.06
C ARG A 136 -5.43 -21.21 -2.98
N PHE A 137 -5.63 -20.09 -2.31
CA PHE A 137 -6.70 -19.94 -1.34
C PHE A 137 -8.05 -20.12 -2.04
N VAL A 138 -8.89 -21.02 -1.50
CA VAL A 138 -10.22 -21.28 -2.02
C VAL A 138 -11.22 -20.51 -1.17
N PRO A 139 -11.66 -19.31 -1.59
CA PRO A 139 -12.54 -18.47 -0.78
C PRO A 139 -13.93 -19.09 -0.63
N ARG A 140 -14.51 -18.91 0.55
CA ARG A 140 -15.93 -19.19 0.82
C ARG A 140 -16.56 -17.93 1.39
N LEU A 141 -17.83 -17.68 1.04
CA LEU A 141 -18.56 -16.55 1.62
C LEU A 141 -18.72 -16.78 3.12
N SER A 142 -18.35 -15.77 3.91
CA SER A 142 -18.73 -15.70 5.32
C SER A 142 -20.23 -15.39 5.45
N PRO A 143 -20.84 -15.50 6.64
CA PRO A 143 -22.21 -15.06 6.85
C PRO A 143 -22.46 -13.61 6.37
N TRP A 144 -21.51 -12.70 6.62
CA TRP A 144 -21.57 -11.33 6.10
C TRP A 144 -21.41 -11.25 4.58
N GLY A 145 -20.59 -12.12 3.98
CA GLY A 145 -20.47 -12.24 2.52
C GLY A 145 -21.76 -12.75 1.86
N GLU A 146 -22.44 -13.71 2.50
CA GLU A 146 -23.75 -14.21 2.10
C GLU A 146 -24.84 -13.13 2.19
N ALA A 147 -24.80 -12.31 3.25
CA ALA A 147 -25.68 -11.16 3.37
C ALA A 147 -25.44 -10.14 2.26
N ARG A 148 -24.18 -9.78 1.96
CA ARG A 148 -23.85 -8.88 0.86
C ARG A 148 -24.31 -9.44 -0.50
N ARG A 149 -24.09 -10.73 -0.75
CA ARG A 149 -24.58 -11.41 -1.96
C ARG A 149 -26.10 -11.25 -2.08
N SER A 150 -26.84 -11.46 -1.00
CA SER A 150 -28.30 -11.29 -1.00
C SER A 150 -28.73 -9.87 -1.38
N VAL A 151 -28.04 -8.84 -0.89
CA VAL A 151 -28.32 -7.45 -1.28
C VAL A 151 -28.15 -7.28 -2.79
N LEU A 152 -27.03 -7.75 -3.34
CA LEU A 152 -26.72 -7.62 -4.77
C LEU A 152 -27.72 -8.38 -5.65
N GLU A 153 -28.15 -9.56 -5.22
CA GLU A 153 -29.18 -10.35 -5.93
C GLU A 153 -30.56 -9.66 -5.92
N LEU A 154 -30.88 -8.91 -4.85
CA LEU A 154 -32.14 -8.16 -4.74
C LEU A 154 -32.10 -6.80 -5.46
N CYS A 155 -30.93 -6.34 -5.89
CA CYS A 155 -30.75 -5.13 -6.70
C CYS A 155 -31.09 -5.40 -8.19
N ASP A 156 -32.28 -5.94 -8.46
CA ASP A 156 -32.75 -6.34 -9.79
C ASP A 156 -33.57 -5.26 -10.53
N GLY A 157 -33.67 -4.07 -9.92
CA GLY A 157 -34.47 -2.93 -10.44
C GLY A 157 -35.97 -3.07 -10.24
N ARG A 158 -36.44 -4.09 -9.50
CA ARG A 158 -37.87 -4.37 -9.28
C ARG A 158 -38.33 -4.07 -7.86
N GLN A 159 -37.41 -4.02 -6.90
CA GLN A 159 -37.68 -3.79 -5.49
C GLN A 159 -37.20 -2.42 -5.05
N ALA A 160 -37.98 -1.76 -4.20
CA ALA A 160 -37.55 -0.51 -3.57
C ALA A 160 -36.53 -0.80 -2.45
N LEU A 161 -35.65 0.15 -2.15
CA LEU A 161 -34.59 -0.01 -1.14
C LEU A 161 -35.12 -0.54 0.21
N GLY A 162 -36.21 0.05 0.73
CA GLY A 162 -36.81 -0.40 1.99
C GLY A 162 -37.47 -1.79 1.94
N GLU A 163 -37.70 -2.38 0.76
CA GLU A 163 -38.11 -3.78 0.61
C GLU A 163 -36.89 -4.70 0.70
N ILE A 164 -35.78 -4.30 0.07
CA ILE A 164 -34.50 -4.99 0.16
C ILE A 164 -34.01 -5.05 1.61
N GLU A 165 -34.10 -3.96 2.36
CA GLU A 165 -33.72 -3.89 3.79
C GLU A 165 -34.47 -4.92 4.64
N ARG A 166 -35.80 -4.99 4.47
CA ARG A 166 -36.65 -5.94 5.19
C ARG A 166 -36.34 -7.38 4.79
N GLU A 167 -36.12 -7.62 3.50
CA GLU A 167 -35.82 -8.96 3.00
C GLU A 167 -34.43 -9.45 3.44
N VAL A 168 -33.43 -8.56 3.49
CA VAL A 168 -32.08 -8.88 3.98
C VAL A 168 -32.10 -9.20 5.48
N GLN A 169 -32.83 -8.40 6.28
CA GLN A 169 -33.03 -8.71 7.70
C GLN A 169 -33.69 -10.08 7.89
N ARG A 170 -34.72 -10.37 7.09
CA ARG A 170 -35.46 -11.64 7.15
C ARG A 170 -34.60 -12.85 6.76
N ARG A 171 -33.73 -12.71 5.75
CA ARG A 171 -32.82 -13.77 5.29
C ARG A 171 -31.65 -14.01 6.24
N HIS A 172 -31.21 -12.98 6.95
CA HIS A 172 -30.02 -13.01 7.81
C HIS A 172 -30.31 -12.55 9.25
N PRO A 173 -31.28 -13.16 9.95
CA PRO A 173 -31.75 -12.67 11.26
C PRO A 173 -30.69 -12.78 12.36
N ALA A 174 -29.69 -13.66 12.20
CA ALA A 174 -28.58 -13.79 13.14
C ALA A 174 -27.56 -12.62 13.03
N LEU A 175 -27.59 -11.83 11.96
CA LEU A 175 -26.65 -10.74 11.72
C LEU A 175 -27.21 -9.35 12.08
N PHE A 176 -28.54 -9.21 12.13
CA PHE A 176 -29.21 -7.92 12.32
C PHE A 176 -30.21 -8.00 13.46
N GLN A 177 -29.92 -7.29 14.55
CA GLN A 177 -30.78 -7.20 15.73
C GLN A 177 -31.98 -6.27 15.47
N SER A 178 -31.88 -5.38 14.47
CA SER A 178 -32.95 -4.46 14.09
C SER A 178 -33.00 -4.19 12.59
N LEU A 179 -34.12 -3.65 12.12
CA LEU A 179 -34.27 -3.22 10.72
C LEU A 179 -33.32 -2.06 10.40
N ALA A 180 -33.03 -1.19 11.37
CA ALA A 180 -32.11 -0.07 11.20
C ALA A 180 -30.68 -0.53 10.90
N GLU A 181 -30.23 -1.62 11.54
CA GLU A 181 -28.92 -2.22 11.24
C GLU A 181 -28.86 -2.82 9.84
N ALA A 182 -29.92 -3.52 9.42
CA ALA A 182 -30.03 -4.03 8.05
C ALA A 182 -30.06 -2.89 7.03
N ALA A 183 -30.78 -1.79 7.32
CA ALA A 183 -30.85 -0.60 6.46
C ALA A 183 -29.48 0.06 6.25
N ALA A 184 -28.72 0.25 7.34
CA ALA A 184 -27.36 0.80 7.25
C ALA A 184 -26.44 -0.08 6.42
N PHE A 185 -26.52 -1.40 6.60
CA PHE A 185 -25.73 -2.37 5.82
C PHE A 185 -26.11 -2.40 4.35
N VAL A 186 -27.42 -2.44 4.02
CA VAL A 186 -27.89 -2.41 2.64
C VAL A 186 -27.46 -1.11 1.95
N THR A 187 -27.58 0.03 2.63
CA THR A 187 -27.14 1.34 2.13
C THR A 187 -25.65 1.35 1.79
N GLU A 188 -24.78 0.78 2.65
CA GLU A 188 -23.33 0.63 2.38
C GLU A 188 -23.06 -0.08 1.06
N VAL A 189 -23.76 -1.20 0.83
CA VAL A 189 -23.58 -2.02 -0.36
C VAL A 189 -24.10 -1.31 -1.62
N VAL A 190 -25.34 -0.80 -1.61
CA VAL A 190 -25.93 -0.18 -2.80
C VAL A 190 -25.21 1.11 -3.21
N THR A 191 -24.68 1.88 -2.25
CA THR A 191 -23.89 3.10 -2.53
C THR A 191 -22.65 2.80 -3.38
N ARG A 192 -22.08 1.59 -3.23
CA ARG A 192 -20.87 1.19 -3.94
C ARG A 192 -21.16 0.44 -5.25
N TYR A 193 -22.30 -0.24 -5.35
CA TYR A 193 -22.51 -1.26 -6.40
C TYR A 193 -23.83 -1.13 -7.20
N ALA A 194 -24.78 -0.29 -6.79
CA ALA A 194 -26.04 -0.07 -7.51
C ALA A 194 -25.98 1.19 -8.39
N VAL A 195 -26.92 1.31 -9.35
CA VAL A 195 -27.02 2.39 -10.36
C VAL A 195 -28.27 3.23 -10.14
#